data_AF-A0A7R9I783-F1
#
_entry.id   AF-A0A7R9I783-F1
#
_cell.length_a   1.000
_cell.length_b   1.000
_cell.length_c   1.000
_cell.angle_alpha   90.00
_cell.angle_beta   90.00
_cell.angle_gamma   90.00
#
_symmetry.space_group_name_H-M   'P 1'
#
loop_
_entity.id
_entity.type
_entity.pdbx_description
1 polymer ?
#
loop_
_entity_poly.entity_id
_entity_poly.type
_entity_poly.pdbx_seq_one_letter_code
_entity_poly.pdbx_strand_id
1 'polypeptide(L)'
;MGNQCRSCITRIPYATLIATIMCIVGVGVFCGTMYRGAMLAVLMFDQVFHLRLIWVETVQMVFVVIGASMGALGLMILFVGCLATGATRTKVYRAWGARVGGRISCAVFLGITYVLQVAWLLMLCFLVIVTLIFTIFWALCSNPQVQANRQCIDFRQFSFMFPNNTRPEDMEVCDTHELKLFCKDYVERAEIMFILATVACLLVILSLVHYLMCLSANYAHIRDHEKFQELQDLQCLQEPELSMGGSKDRF
;
A
#
# COMPACT_ATOMS: atom_id res chain seq x y z
N MET A 1 -38.14 -20.13 0.51
CA MET A 1 -37.36 -18.89 0.26
C MET A 1 -36.12 -18.74 1.17
N GLY A 2 -35.52 -19.83 1.70
CA GLY A 2 -34.36 -19.74 2.61
C GLY A 2 -32.99 -20.14 2.03
N ASN A 3 -32.94 -20.91 0.93
CA ASN A 3 -31.67 -21.48 0.44
C ASN A 3 -30.93 -20.60 -0.57
N GLN A 4 -31.60 -19.69 -1.28
CA GLN A 4 -30.94 -18.77 -2.22
C GLN A 4 -30.16 -17.66 -1.50
N CYS A 5 -30.63 -17.18 -0.33
CA CYS A 5 -29.97 -16.12 0.42
C CYS A 5 -28.66 -16.59 1.08
N ARG A 6 -28.63 -17.84 1.58
CA ARG A 6 -27.39 -18.48 2.08
C ARG A 6 -26.35 -18.67 0.97
N SER A 7 -26.78 -19.05 -0.24
CA SER A 7 -25.87 -19.21 -1.39
C SER A 7 -25.31 -17.87 -1.90
N CYS A 8 -26.03 -16.76 -1.72
CA CYS A 8 -25.53 -15.41 -1.99
C CYS A 8 -24.52 -14.91 -0.96
N ILE A 9 -24.73 -15.24 0.33
CA ILE A 9 -23.79 -14.91 1.41
C ILE A 9 -22.46 -15.65 1.23
N THR A 10 -22.47 -16.94 0.89
CA THR A 10 -21.22 -17.69 0.64
C THR A 10 -20.50 -17.30 -0.66
N ARG A 11 -21.06 -16.37 -1.46
CA ARG A 11 -20.56 -15.97 -2.79
C ARG A 11 -19.80 -14.65 -2.82
N ILE A 12 -19.79 -13.89 -1.73
CA ILE A 12 -19.03 -12.63 -1.65
C ILE A 12 -17.59 -12.96 -1.26
N PRO A 13 -16.56 -12.48 -1.98
CA PRO A 13 -15.17 -12.65 -1.57
C PRO A 13 -14.89 -11.77 -0.35
N TYR A 14 -15.33 -12.20 0.83
CA TYR A 14 -15.21 -11.46 2.09
C TYR A 14 -13.77 -11.04 2.36
N ALA A 15 -12.79 -11.89 2.03
CA ALA A 15 -11.37 -11.57 2.15
C ALA A 15 -10.97 -10.37 1.27
N THR A 16 -11.37 -10.34 -0.01
CA THR A 16 -11.07 -9.24 -0.94
C THR A 16 -11.82 -7.96 -0.57
N LEU A 17 -13.05 -8.07 -0.05
CA LEU A 17 -13.82 -6.94 0.43
C LEU A 17 -13.17 -6.30 1.67
N ILE A 18 -12.80 -7.11 2.67
CA ILE A 18 -12.08 -6.64 3.87
C ILE A 18 -10.75 -5.99 3.47
N ALA A 19 -9.98 -6.63 2.57
CA ALA A 19 -8.75 -6.06 2.04
C ALA A 19 -8.97 -4.69 1.38
N THR A 20 -10.08 -4.52 0.65
CA THR A 20 -10.38 -3.24 -0.01
C THR A 20 -10.73 -2.15 0.97
N ILE A 21 -11.49 -2.47 2.04
CA ILE A 21 -11.77 -1.52 3.10
C ILE A 21 -10.47 -1.10 3.80
N MET A 22 -9.63 -2.07 4.17
CA MET A 22 -8.31 -1.79 4.77
C MET A 22 -7.43 -0.95 3.85
N CYS A 23 -7.46 -1.20 2.53
CA CYS A 23 -6.71 -0.43 1.55
C CYS A 23 -7.20 1.01 1.44
N ILE A 24 -8.51 1.25 1.33
CA ILE A 24 -9.07 2.60 1.18
C ILE A 24 -8.83 3.42 2.46
N VAL A 25 -9.09 2.83 3.62
CA VAL A 25 -8.85 3.48 4.91
C VAL A 25 -7.36 3.76 5.09
N GLY A 26 -6.50 2.77 4.82
CA GLY A 26 -5.05 2.91 4.92
C GLY A 26 -4.52 4.02 4.02
N VAL A 27 -4.89 4.03 2.73
CA VAL A 27 -4.48 5.08 1.78
C VAL A 27 -5.01 6.46 2.21
N GLY A 28 -6.28 6.54 2.62
CA GLY A 28 -6.89 7.82 3.03
C GLY A 28 -6.19 8.42 4.24
N VAL A 29 -5.97 7.61 5.29
CA VAL A 29 -5.23 8.05 6.49
C VAL A 29 -3.80 8.38 6.12
N PHE A 30 -3.11 7.52 5.38
CA PHE A 30 -1.73 7.71 4.96
C PHE A 30 -1.52 9.03 4.21
N CYS A 31 -2.32 9.30 3.16
CA CYS A 31 -2.21 10.54 2.39
C CYS A 31 -2.49 11.78 3.26
N GLY A 32 -3.50 11.72 4.14
CA GLY A 32 -3.85 12.84 5.01
C GLY A 32 -2.77 13.13 6.05
N THR A 33 -2.30 12.11 6.76
CA THR A 33 -1.30 12.28 7.82
C THR A 33 0.08 12.58 7.26
N MET A 34 0.48 11.97 6.14
CA MET A 34 1.74 12.32 5.46
C MET A 34 1.74 13.75 4.96
N TYR A 35 0.63 14.21 4.34
CA TYR A 35 0.56 15.58 3.85
C TYR A 35 0.71 16.59 4.98
N ARG A 36 0.03 16.34 6.11
CA ARG A 36 0.11 17.19 7.30
C ARG A 36 1.48 17.11 7.99
N GLY A 37 2.03 15.91 8.17
CA GLY A 37 3.32 15.70 8.82
C GLY A 37 4.48 16.33 8.04
N ALA A 38 4.50 16.17 6.72
CA ALA A 38 5.51 16.79 5.87
C ALA A 38 5.38 18.32 5.80
N MET A 39 4.16 18.88 5.75
CA MET A 39 3.94 20.32 5.86
C MET A 39 4.49 20.87 7.19
N LEU A 40 4.21 20.20 8.33
CA LEU A 40 4.75 20.58 9.64
C LEU A 40 6.28 20.51 9.66
N ALA A 41 6.87 19.49 9.04
CA ALA A 41 8.32 19.35 8.94
C ALA A 41 8.94 20.50 8.12
N VAL A 42 8.36 20.86 6.97
CA VAL A 42 8.85 21.98 6.14
C VAL A 42 8.73 23.31 6.89
N LEU A 43 7.59 23.57 7.55
CA LEU A 43 7.40 24.79 8.35
C LEU A 43 8.37 24.86 9.53
N MET A 44 8.66 23.73 10.18
CA MET A 44 9.68 23.65 11.22
C MET A 44 11.06 24.04 10.68
N PHE A 45 11.47 23.50 9.52
CA PHE A 45 12.74 23.86 8.91
C PHE A 45 12.81 25.32 8.45
N ASP A 46 11.73 25.88 7.92
CA ASP A 46 11.69 27.28 7.47
C ASP A 46 11.62 28.28 8.63
N GLN A 47 10.83 28.00 9.67
CA GLN A 47 10.61 28.95 10.77
C GLN A 47 11.63 28.84 11.90
N VAL A 48 12.16 27.65 12.20
CA VAL A 48 13.10 27.45 13.31
C VAL A 48 14.55 27.45 12.81
N PHE A 49 14.81 26.84 11.65
CA PHE A 49 16.17 26.73 11.12
C PHE A 49 16.45 27.67 9.94
N HIS A 50 15.46 28.48 9.52
CA HIS A 50 15.56 29.37 8.36
C HIS A 50 16.01 28.67 7.06
N LEU A 51 15.68 27.38 6.93
CA LEU A 51 16.02 26.54 5.78
C LEU A 51 14.80 26.25 4.90
N ARG A 52 14.89 26.66 3.63
CA ARG A 52 13.86 26.39 2.62
C ARG A 52 14.09 25.06 1.91
N LEU A 53 13.29 24.06 2.25
CA LEU A 53 13.36 22.71 1.67
C LEU A 53 12.31 22.49 0.55
N ILE A 54 12.47 23.18 -0.58
CA ILE A 54 11.53 23.16 -1.73
C ILE A 54 11.33 21.75 -2.33
N TRP A 55 12.39 20.94 -2.26
CA TRP A 55 12.46 19.55 -2.73
C TRP A 55 11.44 18.63 -2.03
N VAL A 56 11.18 18.88 -0.74
CA VAL A 56 10.36 18.00 0.10
C VAL A 56 8.90 18.04 -0.32
N GLU A 57 8.38 19.22 -0.69
CA GLU A 57 7.01 19.36 -1.21
C GLU A 57 6.80 18.57 -2.50
N THR A 58 7.81 18.57 -3.39
CA THR A 58 7.74 17.82 -4.66
C THR A 58 7.67 16.31 -4.40
N VAL A 59 8.52 15.79 -3.51
CA VAL A 59 8.55 14.37 -3.15
C VAL A 59 7.24 13.94 -2.47
N GLN A 60 6.68 14.79 -1.61
CA GLN A 60 5.42 14.54 -0.92
C GLN A 60 4.25 14.40 -1.90
N MET A 61 4.14 15.30 -2.89
CA MET A 61 3.07 15.24 -3.88
C MET A 61 3.13 13.93 -4.69
N VAL A 62 4.33 13.44 -5.01
CA VAL A 62 4.52 12.14 -5.66
C VAL A 62 3.98 11.00 -4.78
N PHE A 63 4.27 11.00 -3.48
CA PHE A 63 3.74 9.96 -2.57
C PHE A 63 2.21 9.98 -2.46
N VAL A 64 1.59 11.17 -2.44
CA VAL A 64 0.12 11.29 -2.42
C VAL A 64 -0.51 10.76 -3.70
N VAL A 65 0.09 11.05 -4.87
CA VAL A 65 -0.38 10.53 -6.16
C VAL A 65 -0.24 9.00 -6.22
N ILE A 66 0.88 8.45 -5.75
CA ILE A 66 1.09 7.00 -5.65
C ILE A 66 0.02 6.38 -4.73
N GLY A 67 -0.21 6.97 -3.56
CA GLY A 67 -1.28 6.55 -2.63
C GLY A 67 -2.66 6.54 -3.28
N ALA A 68 -3.06 7.63 -3.96
CA ALA A 68 -4.34 7.73 -4.64
C ALA A 68 -4.50 6.66 -5.73
N SER A 69 -3.44 6.42 -6.52
CA SER A 69 -3.43 5.38 -7.56
C SER A 69 -3.63 3.97 -6.97
N MET A 70 -3.08 3.71 -5.77
CA MET A 70 -3.25 2.45 -5.05
C MET A 70 -4.72 2.20 -4.67
N GLY A 71 -5.45 3.21 -4.20
CA GLY A 71 -6.88 3.09 -3.91
C GLY A 71 -7.71 2.70 -5.15
N ALA A 72 -7.41 3.30 -6.31
CA ALA A 72 -8.06 2.97 -7.57
C ALA A 72 -7.74 1.53 -8.02
N LEU A 73 -6.48 1.10 -7.90
CA LEU A 73 -6.08 -0.28 -8.19
C LEU A 73 -6.77 -1.29 -7.27
N GLY A 74 -6.90 -0.99 -5.97
CA GLY A 74 -7.63 -1.84 -5.03
C GLY A 74 -9.10 -2.05 -5.42
N LEU A 75 -9.79 -0.99 -5.87
CA LEU A 75 -11.17 -1.09 -6.38
C LEU A 75 -11.25 -1.92 -7.67
N MET A 76 -10.30 -1.78 -8.58
CA MET A 76 -10.23 -2.59 -9.80
C MET A 76 -10.01 -4.08 -9.47
N ILE A 77 -9.13 -4.39 -8.51
CA ILE A 77 -8.90 -5.77 -8.06
C ILE A 77 -10.17 -6.34 -7.41
N LEU A 78 -10.88 -5.57 -6.61
CA LEU A 78 -12.17 -5.99 -6.04
C LEU A 78 -13.18 -6.31 -7.13
N PHE A 79 -13.30 -5.45 -8.15
CA PHE A 79 -14.22 -5.67 -9.27
C PHE A 79 -13.89 -6.96 -10.02
N VAL A 80 -12.61 -7.21 -10.32
CA VAL A 80 -12.15 -8.44 -10.97
C VAL A 80 -12.38 -9.67 -10.08
N GLY A 81 -12.15 -9.56 -8.77
CA GLY A 81 -12.45 -10.62 -7.80
C GLY A 81 -13.93 -10.99 -7.77
N CYS A 82 -14.82 -9.99 -7.78
CA CYS A 82 -16.27 -10.19 -7.87
C CYS A 82 -16.69 -10.86 -9.19
N LEU A 83 -16.06 -10.50 -10.31
CA LEU A 83 -16.31 -11.12 -11.62
C LEU A 83 -15.82 -12.57 -11.69
N ALA A 84 -14.72 -12.90 -11.01
CA ALA A 84 -14.24 -14.27 -10.88
C ALA A 84 -15.21 -15.15 -10.06
N THR A 85 -15.84 -14.59 -9.02
CA THR A 85 -16.88 -15.26 -8.21
C THR A 85 -18.25 -15.31 -8.92
N GLY A 86 -18.37 -16.14 -9.96
CA GLY A 86 -19.56 -16.95 -10.30
C GLY A 86 -20.94 -16.31 -10.57
N ALA A 87 -21.19 -15.01 -10.41
CA ALA A 87 -22.52 -14.39 -10.62
C ALA A 87 -22.74 -13.84 -12.04
N THR A 88 -21.69 -13.46 -12.77
CA THR A 88 -21.81 -12.86 -14.12
C THR A 88 -21.49 -13.85 -15.25
N ARG A 89 -21.22 -15.12 -14.92
CA ARG A 89 -20.82 -16.15 -15.89
C ARG A 89 -21.94 -16.53 -16.88
N THR A 90 -23.20 -16.17 -16.60
CA THR A 90 -24.36 -16.58 -17.42
C THR A 90 -24.85 -15.53 -18.42
N LYS A 91 -24.46 -14.25 -18.34
CA LYS A 91 -25.00 -13.22 -19.26
C LYS A 91 -23.99 -12.52 -20.19
N VAL A 92 -22.68 -12.50 -19.90
CA VAL A 92 -21.74 -11.65 -20.68
C VAL A 92 -20.60 -12.41 -21.36
N TYR A 93 -20.22 -13.62 -20.90
CA TYR A 93 -19.00 -14.29 -21.38
C TYR A 93 -19.30 -15.50 -22.28
N ARG A 94 -19.83 -15.24 -23.48
CA ARG A 94 -19.97 -16.28 -24.54
C ARG A 94 -18.84 -16.25 -25.58
N ALA A 95 -17.87 -15.32 -25.47
CA ALA A 95 -16.75 -15.20 -26.40
C ALA A 95 -15.47 -15.85 -25.82
N TRP A 96 -14.84 -16.70 -26.62
CA TRP A 96 -13.62 -17.46 -26.32
C TRP A 96 -12.42 -16.60 -25.83
N GLY A 97 -12.31 -15.34 -26.26
CA GLY A 97 -11.26 -14.39 -25.81
C GLY A 97 -11.37 -13.95 -24.34
N ALA A 98 -12.54 -14.14 -23.74
CA ALA A 98 -12.84 -13.68 -22.39
C ALA A 98 -12.25 -14.65 -21.32
N ARG A 99 -12.10 -15.95 -21.65
CA ARG A 99 -11.40 -16.94 -20.81
C ARG A 99 -9.87 -16.76 -20.78
N VAL A 100 -9.30 -16.25 -21.87
CA VAL A 100 -7.85 -15.93 -21.97
C VAL A 100 -7.54 -14.61 -21.25
N GLY A 101 -8.44 -13.63 -21.36
CA GLY A 101 -8.33 -12.34 -20.65
C GLY A 101 -8.29 -12.47 -19.13
N GLY A 102 -9.06 -13.39 -18.53
CA GLY A 102 -9.06 -13.59 -17.08
C GLY A 102 -7.71 -14.07 -16.51
N ARG A 103 -6.98 -14.90 -17.25
CA ARG A 103 -5.65 -15.41 -16.86
C ARG A 103 -4.58 -14.34 -16.93
N ILE A 104 -4.49 -13.67 -18.08
CA ILE A 104 -3.53 -12.60 -18.32
C ILE A 104 -3.80 -11.46 -17.32
N SER A 105 -5.07 -11.10 -17.13
CA SER A 105 -5.49 -10.09 -16.17
C SER A 105 -5.09 -10.47 -14.74
N CYS A 106 -5.39 -11.69 -14.28
CA CYS A 106 -5.04 -12.12 -12.92
C CYS A 106 -3.52 -12.19 -12.70
N ALA A 107 -2.75 -12.69 -13.67
CA ALA A 107 -1.29 -12.72 -13.61
C ALA A 107 -0.68 -11.30 -13.59
N VAL A 108 -1.20 -10.38 -14.42
CA VAL A 108 -0.78 -8.98 -14.45
C VAL A 108 -1.09 -8.29 -13.12
N PHE A 109 -2.30 -8.45 -12.58
CA PHE A 109 -2.65 -7.88 -11.28
C PHE A 109 -1.78 -8.46 -10.16
N LEU A 110 -1.49 -9.77 -10.16
CA LEU A 110 -0.60 -10.37 -9.19
C LEU A 110 0.82 -9.78 -9.26
N GLY A 111 1.35 -9.59 -10.47
CA GLY A 111 2.64 -8.92 -10.69
C GLY A 111 2.65 -7.46 -10.21
N ILE A 112 1.62 -6.68 -10.57
CA ILE A 112 1.49 -5.27 -10.15
C ILE A 112 1.37 -5.16 -8.62
N THR A 113 0.51 -5.96 -8.00
CA THR A 113 0.32 -5.98 -6.54
C THR A 113 1.61 -6.37 -5.83
N TYR A 114 2.40 -7.29 -6.39
CA TYR A 114 3.70 -7.67 -5.81
C TYR A 114 4.73 -6.53 -5.87
N VAL A 115 4.84 -5.85 -7.02
CA VAL A 115 5.74 -4.68 -7.16
C VAL A 115 5.33 -3.56 -6.19
N LEU A 116 4.01 -3.30 -6.07
CA LEU A 116 3.48 -2.34 -5.11
C LEU A 116 3.80 -2.75 -3.68
N GLN A 117 3.66 -4.03 -3.32
CA GLN A 117 4.03 -4.53 -1.99
C GLN A 117 5.48 -4.22 -1.63
N VAL A 118 6.41 -4.41 -2.57
CA VAL A 118 7.82 -4.03 -2.36
C VAL A 118 7.98 -2.52 -2.21
N ALA A 119 7.31 -1.71 -3.04
CA ALA A 119 7.37 -0.25 -2.97
C ALA A 119 6.84 0.29 -1.62
N TRP A 120 5.73 -0.25 -1.12
CA TRP A 120 5.15 0.13 0.18
C TRP A 120 6.01 -0.34 1.36
N LEU A 121 6.73 -1.47 1.25
CA LEU A 121 7.71 -1.89 2.27
C LEU A 121 8.91 -0.93 2.33
N LEU A 122 9.44 -0.50 1.18
CA LEU A 122 10.50 0.51 1.15
C LEU A 122 10.04 1.83 1.76
N MET A 123 8.80 2.24 1.44
CA MET A 123 8.19 3.42 2.03
C MET A 123 8.04 3.28 3.55
N LEU A 124 7.62 2.12 4.06
CA LEU A 124 7.55 1.85 5.49
C LEU A 124 8.92 2.00 6.15
N CYS A 125 9.99 1.46 5.56
CA CYS A 125 11.35 1.62 6.09
C CYS A 125 11.74 3.11 6.20
N PHE A 126 11.45 3.90 5.17
CA PHE A 126 11.69 5.34 5.20
C PHE A 126 10.86 6.05 6.29
N LEU A 127 9.57 5.73 6.42
CA LEU A 127 8.70 6.32 7.44
C LEU A 127 9.14 5.98 8.86
N VAL A 128 9.62 4.75 9.09
CA VAL A 128 10.17 4.35 10.39
C VAL A 128 11.38 5.23 10.72
N ILE A 129 12.28 5.47 9.78
CA ILE A 129 13.44 6.36 10.00
C ILE A 129 12.97 7.78 10.34
N VAL A 130 12.04 8.34 9.57
CA VAL A 130 11.51 9.70 9.83
C VAL A 130 10.82 9.76 11.18
N THR A 131 9.97 8.78 11.51
CA THR A 131 9.28 8.70 12.80
C THR A 131 10.30 8.63 13.93
N LEU A 132 11.36 7.83 13.79
CA LEU A 132 12.42 7.75 14.79
C LEU A 132 13.11 9.11 15.01
N ILE A 133 13.41 9.85 13.95
CA ILE A 133 13.99 11.20 14.06
C ILE A 133 13.07 12.12 14.88
N PHE A 134 11.77 12.16 14.57
CA PHE A 134 10.81 12.98 15.33
C PHE A 134 10.63 12.50 16.77
N THR A 135 10.68 11.19 17.05
CA THR A 135 10.65 10.67 18.43
C THR A 135 11.89 11.08 19.22
N ILE A 136 13.07 11.17 18.58
CA ILE A 136 14.29 11.68 19.21
C ILE A 136 14.14 13.16 19.54
N PHE A 137 13.61 13.96 18.61
CA PHE A 137 13.32 15.39 18.84
C PHE A 137 12.32 15.59 19.98
N TRP A 138 11.28 14.75 20.04
CA TRP A 138 10.34 14.75 21.15
C TRP A 138 11.01 14.42 22.49
N ALA A 139 11.87 13.40 22.52
CA ALA A 139 12.64 13.03 23.71
C ALA A 139 13.58 14.15 24.19
N LEU A 140 14.21 14.88 23.26
CA LEU A 140 15.00 16.08 23.55
C LEU A 140 14.14 17.18 24.21
N CYS A 141 12.95 17.43 23.66
CA CYS A 141 11.97 18.38 24.21
C CYS A 141 11.37 17.96 25.55
N SER A 142 11.37 16.66 25.87
CA SER A 142 10.90 16.13 27.15
C SER A 142 11.92 16.31 28.29
N ASN A 143 13.17 16.68 27.97
CA ASN A 143 14.20 16.88 28.99
C ASN A 143 13.83 18.06 29.91
N PRO A 144 13.80 17.88 31.25
CA PRO A 144 13.40 18.92 32.19
C PRO A 144 14.29 20.18 32.15
N GLN A 145 15.56 20.07 31.76
CA GLN A 145 16.45 21.24 31.62
C GLN A 145 16.07 22.11 30.42
N VAL A 146 15.63 21.48 29.34
CA VAL A 146 15.14 22.15 28.12
C VAL A 146 13.78 22.78 28.40
N GLN A 147 12.87 22.08 29.08
CA GLN A 147 11.57 22.64 29.46
C GLN A 147 11.67 23.80 30.45
N ALA A 148 12.65 23.76 31.35
CA ALA A 148 12.95 24.87 32.27
C ALA A 148 13.70 26.03 31.60
N ASN A 149 13.95 25.95 30.29
CA ASN A 149 14.70 26.93 29.50
C ASN A 149 16.11 27.23 30.08
N ARG A 150 16.73 26.21 30.69
CA ARG A 150 18.07 26.28 31.29
C ARG A 150 19.15 25.77 30.34
N GLN A 151 18.77 25.04 29.30
CA GLN A 151 19.67 24.42 28.33
C GLN A 151 19.08 24.54 26.93
N CYS A 152 19.87 25.01 25.97
CA CYS A 152 19.49 25.08 24.56
C CYS A 152 19.59 23.72 23.88
N ILE A 153 18.86 23.54 22.78
CA ILE A 153 18.99 22.36 21.94
C ILE A 153 20.03 22.66 20.86
N ASP A 154 21.18 21.97 20.92
CA ASP A 154 22.27 22.12 19.96
C ASP A 154 22.19 21.00 18.89
N PHE A 155 22.05 21.40 17.62
CA PHE A 155 22.02 20.52 16.46
C PHE A 155 23.35 20.46 15.70
N ARG A 156 24.45 21.02 16.21
CA ARG A 156 25.80 20.94 15.58
C ARG A 156 26.25 19.51 15.33
N GLN A 157 25.81 18.55 16.14
CA GLN A 157 26.04 17.11 15.95
C GLN A 157 25.42 16.56 14.65
N PHE A 158 24.36 17.22 14.14
CA PHE A 158 23.70 16.92 12.87
C PHE A 158 24.10 17.91 11.76
N SER A 159 25.26 18.57 11.89
CA SER A 159 25.79 19.52 10.89
C SER A 159 25.79 18.98 9.46
N PHE A 160 25.87 17.65 9.25
CA PHE A 160 25.77 17.02 7.92
C PHE A 160 24.41 17.26 7.23
N MET A 161 23.35 17.50 7.99
CA MET A 161 21.99 17.72 7.48
C MET A 161 21.76 19.18 7.06
N PHE A 162 22.61 20.09 7.54
CA PHE A 162 22.54 21.51 7.21
C PHE A 162 23.46 21.84 6.03
N PRO A 163 23.07 22.75 5.13
CA PRO A 163 23.93 23.16 4.02
C PRO A 163 25.24 23.81 4.53
N ASN A 164 26.36 23.60 3.83
CA ASN A 164 27.75 23.95 4.19
C ASN A 164 28.01 25.43 4.60
N ASN A 165 27.02 26.32 4.54
CA ASN A 165 27.14 27.75 4.83
C ASN A 165 26.10 28.24 5.85
N THR A 166 25.55 27.34 6.66
CA THR A 166 24.65 27.67 7.77
C THR A 166 25.44 28.23 8.95
N ARG A 167 24.91 29.28 9.59
CA ARG A 167 25.60 29.91 10.71
C ARG A 167 25.42 29.05 11.96
N PRO A 168 26.41 28.99 12.87
CA PRO A 168 26.31 28.18 14.08
C PRO A 168 25.16 28.63 15.00
N GLU A 169 24.76 29.90 14.92
CA GLU A 169 23.59 30.47 15.61
C GLU A 169 22.25 29.90 15.11
N ASP A 170 22.15 29.51 13.83
CA ASP A 170 20.94 28.88 13.27
C ASP A 170 20.87 27.36 13.59
N MET A 171 21.94 26.80 14.17
CA MET A 171 22.02 25.37 14.55
C MET A 171 21.70 25.14 16.03
N GLU A 172 21.46 26.20 16.80
CA GLU A 172 21.11 26.12 18.21
C GLU A 172 19.78 26.80 18.48
N VAL A 173 18.84 26.07 19.08
CA VAL A 173 17.52 26.62 19.45
C VAL A 173 17.59 27.01 20.92
N CYS A 174 17.81 28.29 21.18
CA CYS A 174 17.97 28.87 22.52
C CYS A 174 16.81 29.80 22.92
N ASP A 175 16.16 30.46 21.96
CA ASP A 175 15.12 31.42 22.30
C ASP A 175 13.88 30.71 22.85
N THR A 176 13.35 31.21 23.98
CA THR A 176 12.14 30.71 24.64
C THR A 176 10.96 30.56 23.69
N HIS A 177 10.81 31.50 22.74
CA HIS A 177 9.74 31.48 21.77
C HIS A 177 9.93 30.37 20.74
N GLU A 178 11.13 30.27 20.15
CA GLU A 178 11.47 29.26 19.15
C GLU A 178 11.47 27.84 19.73
N LEU A 179 11.93 27.68 20.97
CA LEU A 179 11.92 26.40 21.68
C LEU A 179 10.49 25.89 21.89
N LYS A 180 9.58 26.76 22.30
CA LYS A 180 8.16 26.41 22.48
C LYS A 180 7.51 26.07 21.15
N LEU A 181 7.79 26.85 20.12
CA LEU A 181 7.27 26.65 18.77
C LEU A 181 7.77 25.31 18.18
N PHE A 182 9.06 25.03 18.30
CA PHE A 182 9.68 23.77 17.88
C PHE A 182 9.08 22.57 18.61
N CYS A 183 9.11 22.56 19.94
CA CYS A 183 8.71 21.39 20.73
C CYS A 183 7.20 21.13 20.69
N LYS A 184 6.37 22.17 20.79
CA LYS A 184 4.91 22.02 20.97
C LYS A 184 4.13 22.13 19.67
N ASP A 185 4.43 23.11 18.82
CA ASP A 185 3.64 23.34 17.61
C ASP A 185 4.09 22.45 16.45
N TYR A 186 5.38 22.11 16.39
CA TYR A 186 5.94 21.28 15.32
C TYR A 186 6.19 19.83 15.74
N VAL A 187 7.15 19.57 16.64
CA VAL A 187 7.61 18.21 16.95
C VAL A 187 6.48 17.32 17.48
N GLU A 188 5.73 17.76 18.50
CA GLU A 188 4.59 17.01 19.05
C GLU A 188 3.58 16.62 17.97
N ARG A 189 3.21 17.58 17.12
CA ARG A 189 2.18 17.37 16.11
C ARG A 189 2.69 16.51 14.96
N ALA A 190 3.92 16.74 14.52
CA ALA A 190 4.55 16.01 13.44
C ALA A 190 4.79 14.55 13.83
N GLU A 191 5.28 14.29 15.04
CA GLU A 191 5.48 12.93 15.57
C GLU A 191 4.19 12.11 15.49
N ILE A 192 3.08 12.63 16.04
CA ILE A 192 1.78 11.94 16.01
C ILE A 192 1.34 11.66 14.57
N MET A 193 1.51 12.62 13.66
CA MET A 193 1.15 12.45 12.25
C MET A 193 2.00 11.36 11.57
N PHE A 194 3.31 11.30 11.84
CA PHE A 194 4.19 10.27 11.28
C PHE A 194 3.95 8.88 11.89
N ILE A 195 3.60 8.77 13.17
CA ILE A 195 3.17 7.52 13.79
C ILE A 195 1.90 7.01 13.10
N LEU A 196 0.88 7.86 12.93
CA LEU A 196 -0.35 7.50 12.25
C LEU A 196 -0.11 7.13 10.78
N ALA A 197 0.78 7.84 10.08
CA ALA A 197 1.19 7.49 8.72
C ALA A 197 1.85 6.11 8.67
N THR A 198 2.70 5.78 9.63
CA THR A 198 3.38 4.47 9.73
C THR A 198 2.37 3.34 9.94
N VAL A 199 1.41 3.52 10.85
CA VAL A 199 0.32 2.55 11.08
C VAL A 199 -0.56 2.41 9.85
N ALA A 200 -0.88 3.50 9.16
CA ALA A 200 -1.66 3.46 7.92
C ALA A 200 -0.91 2.74 6.79
N CYS A 201 0.41 2.96 6.67
CA CYS A 201 1.28 2.25 5.72
C CYS A 201 1.28 0.72 6.00
N LEU A 202 1.38 0.32 7.27
CA LEU A 202 1.23 -1.09 7.67
C LEU A 202 -0.13 -1.66 7.27
N LEU A 203 -1.21 -0.89 7.43
CA LEU A 203 -2.55 -1.30 7.04
C LEU A 203 -2.67 -1.53 5.51
N VAL A 204 -2.01 -0.67 4.70
CA VAL A 204 -1.93 -0.86 3.23
C VAL A 204 -1.08 -2.08 2.86
N ILE A 205 0.01 -2.33 3.56
CA ILE A 205 0.81 -3.55 3.36
C ILE A 205 -0.04 -4.80 3.67
N LEU A 206 -0.79 -4.78 4.77
CA LEU A 206 -1.67 -5.89 5.11
C LEU A 206 -2.75 -6.11 4.04
N SER A 207 -3.34 -5.05 3.49
CA SER A 207 -4.32 -5.20 2.41
C SER A 207 -3.71 -5.79 1.13
N LEU A 208 -2.48 -5.38 0.78
CA LEU A 208 -1.71 -5.92 -0.36
C LEU A 208 -1.42 -7.41 -0.19
N VAL A 209 -1.04 -7.85 1.02
CA VAL A 209 -0.86 -9.29 1.32
C VAL A 209 -2.18 -10.06 1.13
N HIS A 210 -3.31 -9.51 1.59
CA HIS A 210 -4.61 -10.15 1.38
C HIS A 210 -4.98 -10.21 -0.11
N TYR A 211 -4.68 -9.16 -0.88
CA TYR A 211 -4.86 -9.17 -2.33
C TYR A 211 -4.00 -10.25 -3.00
N LEU A 212 -2.73 -10.38 -2.65
CA LEU A 212 -1.84 -11.43 -3.18
C LEU A 212 -2.35 -12.83 -2.83
N MET A 213 -2.84 -13.03 -1.60
CA MET A 213 -3.43 -14.31 -1.19
C MET A 213 -4.68 -14.65 -2.02
N CYS A 214 -5.58 -13.69 -2.22
CA CYS A 214 -6.79 -13.90 -3.03
C CYS A 214 -6.46 -14.11 -4.52
N LEU A 215 -5.55 -13.30 -5.07
CA LEU A 215 -5.13 -13.38 -6.47
C LEU A 215 -4.40 -14.70 -6.75
N SER A 216 -3.53 -15.16 -5.85
CA SER A 216 -2.83 -16.44 -6.01
C SER A 216 -3.78 -17.65 -5.95
N ALA A 217 -4.76 -17.63 -5.04
CA ALA A 217 -5.81 -18.66 -4.99
C ALA A 217 -6.65 -18.68 -6.29
N ASN A 218 -7.06 -17.50 -6.77
CA ASN A 218 -7.79 -17.38 -8.04
C ASN A 218 -6.94 -17.83 -9.24
N TYR A 219 -5.65 -17.46 -9.27
CA TYR A 219 -4.73 -17.86 -10.33
C TYR A 219 -4.52 -19.39 -10.37
N ALA A 220 -4.29 -20.02 -9.21
CA ALA A 220 -4.17 -21.47 -9.09
C ALA A 220 -5.45 -22.18 -9.55
N HIS A 221 -6.61 -21.75 -9.07
CA HIS A 221 -7.90 -22.33 -9.46
C HIS A 221 -8.16 -22.24 -10.97
N ILE A 222 -7.84 -21.11 -11.61
CA ILE A 222 -8.01 -20.94 -13.06
C ILE A 222 -7.04 -21.86 -13.83
N ARG A 223 -5.79 -21.96 -13.38
CA ARG A 223 -4.78 -22.84 -13.98
C ARG A 223 -5.18 -24.32 -13.89
N ASP A 224 -5.72 -24.74 -12.75
CA ASP A 224 -6.13 -26.13 -12.53
C ASP A 224 -7.35 -26.52 -13.39
N HIS A 225 -8.32 -25.61 -13.55
CA HIS A 225 -9.47 -25.82 -14.45
C HIS A 225 -9.05 -25.98 -15.91
N GLU A 226 -8.04 -25.24 -16.35
CA GLU A 226 -7.50 -25.39 -17.70
C GLU A 226 -6.81 -26.72 -17.89
N LYS A 227 -5.97 -27.15 -16.93
CA LYS A 227 -5.34 -28.47 -17.00
C LYS A 227 -6.38 -29.59 -17.07
N PHE A 228 -7.47 -29.45 -16.33
CA PHE A 228 -8.59 -30.39 -16.42
C PHE A 228 -9.28 -30.37 -17.79
N GLN A 229 -9.46 -29.19 -18.39
CA GLN A 229 -10.07 -29.03 -19.72
C GLN A 229 -9.15 -29.56 -20.84
N GLU A 230 -7.83 -29.29 -20.78
CA GLU A 230 -6.82 -29.87 -21.69
C GLU A 230 -6.83 -31.40 -21.64
N LEU A 231 -6.93 -31.99 -20.44
CA LEU A 231 -7.03 -33.44 -20.28
C LEU A 231 -8.31 -34.02 -20.88
N GLN A 232 -9.46 -33.35 -20.73
CA GLN A 232 -10.72 -33.76 -21.35
C GLN A 232 -10.67 -33.68 -22.88
N ASP A 233 -10.09 -32.61 -23.43
CA ASP A 233 -9.93 -32.45 -24.87
C ASP A 233 -9.03 -33.56 -25.46
N LEU A 234 -7.95 -33.94 -24.76
CA LEU A 234 -7.09 -35.07 -25.13
C LEU A 234 -7.82 -36.43 -25.08
N GLN A 235 -8.62 -36.67 -24.04
CA GLN A 235 -9.41 -37.91 -23.93
C GLN A 235 -10.44 -38.04 -25.06
N CYS A 236 -11.13 -36.95 -25.38
CA CYS A 236 -12.11 -36.90 -26.46
C CYS A 236 -11.48 -37.16 -27.85
N LEU A 237 -10.24 -36.73 -28.07
CA LEU A 237 -9.50 -37.04 -29.30
C LEU A 237 -9.05 -38.50 -29.39
N GLN A 238 -8.87 -39.19 -28.25
CA GLN A 238 -8.39 -40.58 -28.22
C GLN A 238 -9.52 -41.61 -28.42
N GLU A 239 -10.76 -41.31 -28.03
CA GLU A 239 -11.94 -42.16 -28.27
C GLU A 239 -12.24 -42.49 -29.75
N PRO A 240 -12.12 -41.55 -30.73
CA PRO A 240 -12.33 -41.86 -32.15
C PRO A 240 -11.21 -42.71 -32.77
N GLU A 241 -9.96 -42.61 -32.29
CA GLU A 241 -8.86 -43.45 -32.78
C GLU A 241 -9.02 -44.92 -32.36
N LEU A 242 -9.47 -45.15 -31.12
CA LEU A 242 -9.71 -46.51 -30.61
C LEU A 242 -10.90 -47.20 -31.31
N SER A 243 -11.93 -46.42 -31.66
CA SER A 243 -13.14 -46.94 -32.34
C SER A 243 -12.94 -47.17 -33.84
N MET A 244 -12.05 -46.43 -34.52
CA MET A 244 -11.67 -46.73 -35.90
C MET A 244 -10.60 -47.83 -36.03
N GLY A 245 -9.75 -48.03 -35.02
CA GLY A 245 -8.80 -49.15 -34.95
C GLY A 245 -9.47 -50.52 -34.73
N GLY A 246 -10.55 -50.56 -33.94
CA GLY A 246 -11.27 -51.81 -33.64
C GLY A 246 -12.19 -52.35 -34.74
N SER A 247 -12.39 -51.61 -35.85
CA SER A 247 -13.26 -52.03 -36.95
C SER A 247 -12.51 -52.70 -38.11
N LYS A 248 -11.17 -52.74 -38.07
CA LYS A 248 -10.34 -53.27 -39.17
C LYS A 248 -9.96 -54.76 -39.04
N ASP A 249 -10.30 -55.40 -37.91
CA ASP A 249 -9.99 -56.81 -37.62
C ASP A 249 -11.21 -57.73 -37.66
N ARG A 250 -12.24 -57.40 -38.46
CA ARG A 250 -13.41 -58.26 -38.67
C ARG A 250 -13.69 -58.48 -40.16
N PHE A 251 -12.74 -59.12 -40.84
CA PHE A 251 -12.94 -59.79 -42.13
C PHE A 251 -12.56 -61.26 -41.99
#